data_AF-A0A9E5XST4-F1
#
_entry.id   AF-A0A9E5XST4-F1
#
_cell.length_a   1.000
_cell.length_b   1.000
_cell.length_c   1.000
_cell.angle_alpha   90.00
_cell.angle_beta   90.00
_cell.angle_gamma   90.00
#
_symmetry.space_group_name_H-M   'P 1'
#
loop_
_entity.id
_entity.type
_entity.pdbx_description
1 polymer ?
#
loop_
_entity_poly.entity_id
_entity_poly.type
_entity_poly.pdbx_seq_one_letter_code
_entity_poly.pdbx_strand_id
1 'polypeptide(L)'
;HCPHCGSAQVQRRIGRVAFHRGGDIESLLDNPDALDDLEKDPRALGKMMRMMKDELGEDLGPEFDEVVSRLEKGQSPEEIEQALPEFGGDDAGLGGDEGATADTKSNGDEA
;
A
#
# COMPACT_ATOMS: atom_id res chain seq x y z
N HIS A 1 -21.89 32.42 28.07
CA HIS A 1 -22.80 32.18 29.20
C HIS A 1 -23.38 30.77 29.10
N CYS A 2 -23.53 30.06 30.23
CA CYS A 2 -24.10 28.70 30.25
C CYS A 2 -25.59 28.73 29.88
N PRO A 3 -26.07 27.93 28.91
CA PRO A 3 -27.48 27.96 28.50
C PRO A 3 -28.45 27.41 29.57
N HIS A 4 -27.95 26.66 30.57
CA HIS A 4 -28.78 26.08 31.63
C HIS A 4 -28.87 26.94 32.90
N CYS A 5 -27.86 27.77 33.19
CA CYS A 5 -27.80 28.54 34.44
C CYS A 5 -27.33 29.99 34.28
N GLY A 6 -27.06 30.47 33.05
CA GLY A 6 -26.68 31.85 32.78
C GLY A 6 -25.26 32.25 33.21
N SER A 7 -24.50 31.37 33.87
CA SER A 7 -23.15 31.68 34.38
C SER A 7 -22.20 32.14 33.27
N ALA A 8 -21.38 33.16 33.57
CA ALA A 8 -20.29 33.62 32.71
C ALA A 8 -19.01 32.75 32.84
N GLN A 9 -18.90 31.97 33.92
CA GLN A 9 -17.72 31.14 34.21
C GLN A 9 -17.87 29.74 33.59
N VAL A 10 -17.81 29.66 32.26
CA VAL A 10 -17.87 28.38 31.53
C VAL A 10 -16.48 28.00 31.04
N GLN A 11 -16.01 26.81 31.42
CA GLN A 11 -14.76 26.23 30.94
C GLN A 11 -15.07 25.02 30.05
N ARG A 12 -14.48 24.99 28.86
CA ARG A 12 -14.60 23.86 27.94
C ARG A 12 -13.80 22.68 28.50
N ARG A 13 -14.47 21.57 28.81
CA ARG A 13 -13.80 20.28 29.08
C ARG A 13 -13.78 19.46 27.80
N ILE A 14 -12.60 19.31 27.21
CA ILE A 14 -12.38 18.35 26.12
C ILE A 14 -12.06 17.01 26.78
N GLY A 15 -12.89 16.00 26.51
CA GLY A 15 -12.65 14.63 27.00
C GLY A 15 -11.47 13.97 26.29
N ARG A 16 -11.08 12.76 26.73
CA ARG A 16 -10.15 11.94 25.95
C ARG A 16 -10.80 11.61 24.60
N VAL A 17 -10.12 11.97 23.52
CA VAL A 17 -10.51 11.67 22.15
C VAL A 17 -9.48 10.71 21.54
N ALA A 18 -9.95 9.74 20.75
CA ALA A 18 -9.10 8.89 19.94
C ALA A 18 -9.17 9.38 18.49
N PHE A 19 -8.02 9.52 17.84
CA PHE A 19 -7.94 9.84 16.42
C PHE A 19 -7.59 8.57 15.65
N HIS A 20 -8.34 8.30 14.58
CA HIS A 20 -7.92 7.32 13.60
C HIS A 20 -6.84 7.99 12.75
N ARG A 21 -5.59 7.55 12.89
CA ARG A 21 -4.51 7.97 12.01
C ARG A 21 -4.73 7.24 10.68
N GLY A 22 -5.17 7.96 9.66
CA GLY A 22 -5.33 7.43 8.32
C GLY A 22 -4.66 8.37 7.32
N GLY A 23 -3.93 7.80 6.37
CA GLY A 23 -3.66 8.43 5.08
C GLY A 23 -2.26 8.98 4.83
N ASP A 24 -1.46 9.33 5.83
CA ASP A 24 -0.13 9.88 5.55
C ASP A 24 0.92 8.77 5.33
N ILE A 25 0.72 7.95 4.29
CA ILE A 25 1.67 6.91 3.85
C ILE A 25 3.01 7.57 3.52
N GLU A 26 2.99 8.75 2.90
CA GLU A 26 4.19 9.56 2.63
C GLU A 26 4.97 9.87 3.91
N SER A 27 4.30 10.37 4.95
CA SER A 27 4.95 10.66 6.23
C SER A 27 5.54 9.43 6.94
N LEU A 28 4.95 8.25 6.68
CA LEU A 28 5.42 6.98 7.19
C LEU A 28 6.68 6.51 6.44
N LEU A 29 6.68 6.67 5.11
CA LEU A 29 7.80 6.36 4.22
C LEU A 29 8.99 7.31 4.45
N ASP A 30 8.74 8.57 4.76
CA ASP A 30 9.76 9.58 5.05
C ASP A 30 10.46 9.36 6.42
N ASN A 31 9.90 8.52 7.30
CA ASN A 31 10.45 8.25 8.62
C ASN A 31 11.03 6.82 8.71
N PRO A 32 12.37 6.67 8.67
CA PRO A 32 13.01 5.35 8.67
C PRO A 32 12.76 4.55 9.94
N ASP A 33 12.62 5.20 11.11
CA ASP A 33 12.33 4.51 12.37
C ASP A 33 10.90 3.94 12.37
N ALA A 34 9.95 4.66 11.77
CA ALA A 34 8.57 4.19 11.64
C ALA A 34 8.45 3.02 10.66
N LEU A 35 9.30 3.00 9.64
CA LEU A 35 9.37 1.91 8.67
C LEU A 35 10.03 0.65 9.28
N ASP A 36 11.12 0.80 10.04
CA ASP A 36 11.76 -0.33 10.74
C ASP A 36 10.81 -0.99 11.77
N ASP A 37 10.00 -0.19 12.47
CA ASP A 37 8.96 -0.72 13.35
C ASP A 37 7.81 -1.41 12.58
N LEU A 38 7.56 -1.00 11.35
CA LEU A 38 6.56 -1.62 10.48
C LEU A 38 7.02 -2.97 9.93
N GLU A 39 8.29 -3.09 9.53
CA GLU A 39 8.89 -4.33 9.03
C GLU A 39 8.85 -5.45 10.08
N LYS A 40 8.89 -5.08 11.37
CA LYS A 40 8.76 -6.03 12.49
C LYS A 40 7.33 -6.57 12.67
N ASP A 41 6.31 -5.90 12.12
CA ASP A 41 4.90 -6.33 12.19
C ASP A 41 4.34 -6.68 10.80
N PRO A 42 4.32 -7.98 10.42
CA PRO A 42 3.84 -8.40 9.10
C PRO A 42 2.40 -7.96 8.83
N ARG A 43 1.56 -7.82 9.87
CA ARG A 43 0.16 -7.40 9.69
C ARG A 43 0.06 -5.94 9.31
N ALA A 44 0.89 -5.11 9.92
CA ALA A 44 0.91 -3.67 9.65
C ALA A 44 1.52 -3.41 8.27
N LEU A 45 2.58 -4.13 7.91
CA LEU A 45 3.16 -4.10 6.57
C LEU A 45 2.14 -4.49 5.50
N GLY A 46 1.41 -5.60 5.66
CA GLY A 46 0.37 -6.01 4.72
C GLY A 46 -0.73 -4.96 4.52
N LYS A 47 -1.20 -4.33 5.60
CA LYS A 47 -2.19 -3.24 5.51
C LYS A 47 -1.65 -2.02 4.76
N MET A 48 -0.37 -1.67 4.98
CA MET A 48 0.28 -0.58 4.25
C MET A 48 0.35 -0.91 2.75
N MET A 49 0.75 -2.12 2.39
CA MET A 49 0.81 -2.55 1.00
C MET A 49 -0.57 -2.54 0.33
N ARG A 50 -1.64 -2.92 1.06
CA ARG A 50 -3.02 -2.77 0.56
C ARG A 50 -3.38 -1.32 0.28
N MET A 51 -3.08 -0.42 1.21
CA MET A 51 -3.35 1.02 1.04
C MET A 51 -2.54 1.62 -0.11
N MET A 52 -1.26 1.24 -0.25
CA MET A 52 -0.42 1.67 -1.37
C MET A 52 -0.96 1.18 -2.71
N LYS A 53 -1.45 -0.06 -2.80
CA LYS A 53 -2.11 -0.59 -4.00
C LYS A 53 -3.36 0.22 -4.36
N ASP A 54 -4.21 0.48 -3.37
CA ASP A 54 -5.46 1.22 -3.56
C ASP A 54 -5.20 2.68 -4.01
N GLU A 55 -4.07 3.27 -3.57
CA GLU A 55 -3.67 4.64 -3.93
C GLU A 55 -2.95 4.73 -5.28
N LEU A 56 -2.10 3.74 -5.60
CA LEU A 56 -1.45 3.63 -6.91
C LEU A 56 -2.48 3.34 -8.01
N GLY A 57 -3.59 2.67 -7.67
CA GLY A 57 -4.69 2.38 -8.59
C GLY A 57 -4.33 1.41 -9.73
N GLU A 58 -3.12 0.87 -9.69
CA GLU A 58 -2.61 -0.15 -10.61
C GLU A 58 -2.91 -1.53 -10.02
N ASP A 59 -3.53 -2.39 -10.82
CA ASP A 59 -3.74 -3.78 -10.45
C ASP A 59 -2.39 -4.51 -10.57
N LEU A 60 -1.68 -4.59 -9.44
CA LEU A 60 -0.40 -5.31 -9.30
C LEU A 60 -0.55 -6.84 -9.46
N GLY A 61 -1.74 -7.31 -9.83
CA GLY A 61 -2.04 -8.69 -10.11
C GLY A 61 -2.58 -9.47 -8.90
N PRO A 62 -3.22 -10.63 -9.16
CA PRO A 62 -3.78 -11.49 -8.12
C PRO A 62 -2.70 -12.06 -7.19
N GLU A 63 -1.46 -12.18 -7.66
CA GLU A 63 -0.31 -12.67 -6.89
C GLU A 63 0.08 -11.69 -5.78
N PHE A 64 0.09 -10.39 -6.07
CA PHE A 64 0.36 -9.35 -5.07
C PHE A 64 -0.72 -9.33 -3.97
N ASP A 65 -1.99 -9.45 -4.37
CA ASP A 65 -3.11 -9.54 -3.42
C ASP A 65 -3.02 -10.76 -2.50
N GLU A 66 -2.46 -11.85 -3.02
CA GLU A 66 -2.24 -13.06 -2.26
C GLU A 66 -1.12 -12.91 -1.21
N VAL A 67 -0.03 -12.22 -1.56
CA VAL A 67 1.06 -11.85 -0.63
C VAL A 67 0.54 -10.92 0.46
N VAL A 68 -0.16 -9.84 0.08
CA VAL A 68 -0.75 -8.87 1.00
C VAL A 68 -1.72 -9.56 1.98
N SER A 69 -2.58 -10.45 1.48
CA SER A 69 -3.52 -11.18 2.34
C SER A 69 -2.83 -12.08 3.36
N ARG A 70 -1.67 -12.67 3.02
CA ARG A 70 -0.88 -13.50 3.94
C ARG A 70 -0.16 -12.65 4.99
N LEU A 71 0.42 -11.52 4.60
CA LEU A 71 1.01 -10.55 5.52
C LEU A 71 -0.03 -10.06 6.54
N GLU A 72 -1.24 -9.69 6.09
CA GLU A 72 -2.34 -9.30 6.97
C GLU A 72 -2.78 -10.41 7.95
N LYS A 73 -2.62 -11.68 7.57
CA LYS A 73 -2.86 -12.85 8.44
C LYS A 73 -1.74 -13.05 9.48
N GLY A 74 -0.57 -12.43 9.27
CA GLY A 74 0.59 -12.45 10.16
C GLY A 74 1.66 -13.48 9.79
N GLN A 75 1.71 -13.92 8.53
CA GLN A 75 2.83 -14.72 8.02
C GLN A 75 4.03 -13.80 7.73
N SER A 76 5.26 -14.29 7.94
CA SER A 76 6.47 -13.53 7.60
C SER A 76 6.74 -13.57 6.09
N PRO A 77 7.52 -12.60 5.54
CA PRO A 77 7.90 -12.58 4.13
C PRO A 77 8.56 -13.90 3.68
N GLU A 78 9.43 -14.48 4.50
CA GLU A 78 10.15 -15.72 4.18
C GLU A 78 9.21 -16.93 4.13
N GLU A 79 8.18 -16.97 4.99
CA GLU A 79 7.16 -18.02 4.94
C GLU A 79 6.30 -17.90 3.68
N ILE A 80 6.05 -16.67 3.23
CA ILE A 80 5.29 -16.39 2.02
C ILE A 80 6.09 -16.80 0.79
N GLU A 81 7.38 -16.45 0.69
CA GLU A 81 8.26 -16.88 -0.40
C GLU A 81 8.34 -18.40 -0.53
N GLN A 82 8.40 -19.12 0.60
CA GLN A 82 8.38 -20.59 0.60
C GLN A 82 7.04 -21.17 0.12
N ALA A 83 5.93 -20.50 0.45
CA ALA A 83 4.58 -20.93 0.06
C ALA A 83 4.22 -20.52 -1.37
N LEU A 84 4.82 -19.45 -1.88
CA LEU A 84 4.62 -18.86 -3.19
C LEU A 84 5.98 -18.70 -3.91
N PRO A 85 6.62 -19.82 -4.31
CA PRO A 85 7.91 -19.78 -4.99
C PRO A 85 7.84 -19.08 -6.35
N GLU A 86 6.65 -18.93 -6.94
CA GLU A 86 6.46 -18.17 -8.19
C GLU A 86 6.69 -16.65 -8.00
N PHE A 87 6.56 -16.11 -6.79
CA PHE A 87 6.80 -14.68 -6.50
C PHE A 87 8.26 -14.37 -6.13
N GLY A 88 8.98 -15.34 -5.55
CA GLY A 88 10.40 -15.21 -5.17
C GLY A 88 11.39 -15.54 -6.30
N GLY A 89 10.87 -16.02 -7.43
CA GLY A 89 11.60 -16.11 -8.70
C GLY A 89 11.68 -14.73 -9.34
N ASP A 90 12.72 -14.55 -10.13
CA ASP A 90 13.04 -13.45 -11.04
C ASP A 90 11.93 -13.08 -12.06
N ASP A 91 10.67 -12.98 -11.64
CA ASP A 91 9.52 -12.55 -12.45
C ASP A 91 8.72 -11.42 -11.76
N ALA A 92 9.28 -10.75 -10.74
CA ALA A 92 8.90 -9.36 -10.41
C ALA A 92 9.44 -8.37 -11.48
N GLY A 93 9.57 -8.83 -12.72
CA GLY A 93 9.73 -8.00 -13.88
C GLY A 93 8.45 -7.22 -14.02
N LEU A 94 8.57 -5.90 -13.96
CA LEU A 94 7.63 -4.95 -14.56
C LEU A 94 7.45 -5.39 -16.03
N GLY A 95 6.50 -6.30 -16.23
CA GLY A 95 6.29 -7.02 -17.48
C GLY A 95 5.83 -6.03 -18.52
N GLY A 96 6.72 -5.78 -19.48
CA GLY A 96 6.51 -4.85 -20.56
C GLY A 96 5.17 -5.07 -21.26
N ASP A 97 4.53 -3.94 -21.53
CA ASP A 97 3.79 -3.72 -22.77
C ASP A 97 4.56 -4.35 -23.95
N GLU A 98 4.28 -5.61 -24.25
CA GLU A 98 4.64 -6.27 -25.49
C GLU A 98 3.36 -6.74 -26.18
N GLY A 99 2.56 -5.73 -26.58
CA GLY A 99 1.49 -5.88 -27.56
C GLY A 99 2.05 -6.13 -28.96
N ALA A 100 2.34 -7.41 -29.24
CA ALA A 100 2.19 -8.11 -30.52
C ALA A 100 2.25 -7.29 -31.84
N THR A 101 3.37 -7.46 -32.55
CA THR A 101 3.51 -7.82 -33.98
C THR A 101 2.61 -7.15 -35.04
N ALA A 102 3.22 -6.44 -35.99
CA ALA A 102 3.05 -6.73 -37.43
C ALA A 102 3.97 -5.84 -38.27
N ASP A 103 5.12 -6.39 -38.66
CA ASP A 103 5.91 -5.99 -39.81
C ASP A 103 5.03 -5.83 -41.06
N THR A 104 4.62 -4.60 -41.37
CA THR A 104 4.13 -4.27 -42.71
C THR A 104 5.31 -3.79 -43.54
N LYS A 105 5.89 -4.77 -44.22
CA LYS A 105 6.75 -4.66 -45.39
C LYS A 105 6.25 -3.53 -46.32
N SER A 106 7.04 -2.46 -46.47
CA SER A 106 6.92 -1.58 -47.62
C SER A 106 8.28 -1.52 -48.32
N ASN A 107 8.31 -2.21 -49.46
CA ASN A 107 9.40 -2.20 -50.43
C ASN A 107 9.49 -0.81 -51.09
N GLY A 108 10.72 -0.41 -51.42
CA GLY A 108 11.10 0.00 -52.78
C GLY A 108 10.65 1.36 -53.32
N ASP A 109 11.66 2.19 -53.58
CA ASP A 109 11.93 2.82 -54.89
C ASP A 109 10.86 3.74 -55.50
N GLU A 110 11.12 5.04 -55.52
CA GLU A 110 10.83 5.88 -56.68
C GLU A 110 11.63 7.21 -56.65
N ALA A 111 12.53 7.33 -57.63
CA ALA A 111 13.07 8.49 -58.36
C ALA A 111 13.27 9.85 -57.67
#